data_AF-A0A933M5Y3-F1
#
_entry.id   AF-A0A933M5Y3-F1
#
_cell.length_a   1.000
_cell.length_b   1.000
_cell.length_c   1.000
_cell.angle_alpha   90.00
_cell.angle_beta   90.00
_cell.angle_gamma   90.00
#
_symmetry.space_group_name_H-M   'P 1'
#
loop_
_entity.id
_entity.type
_entity.pdbx_description
1 polymer ?
#
loop_
_entity_poly.entity_id
_entity_poly.type
_entity_poly.pdbx_seq_one_letter_code
_entity_poly.pdbx_strand_id
1 'polypeptide(L)'
;MNELILIQLAVDVLLFAIVIIYVIRDGKSKAMQEHDELIRQIENQTPPSQADVEAINTLMNELARLVMRAEKVADRLEKGATNAMTAEPAPARAGQGAKPAPIPPAPVNPPQSMLDEDTYTKAAKLIKKGLPDDEIGKKVGLPPHEVSLIRKMAT
;
A
#
# COMPACT_ATOMS: atom_id res chain seq x y z
N MET A 1 -17.52 62.25 32.91
CA MET A 1 -18.51 61.32 32.30
C MET A 1 -17.85 60.25 31.44
N ASN A 2 -16.75 60.55 30.73
CA ASN A 2 -16.09 59.57 29.85
C ASN A 2 -15.31 58.45 30.58
N GLU A 3 -14.79 58.71 31.79
CA GLU A 3 -14.02 57.69 32.53
C GLU A 3 -14.86 56.50 33.03
N LEU A 4 -16.12 56.73 33.45
CA LEU A 4 -17.02 55.63 33.83
C LEU A 4 -17.38 54.75 32.64
N ILE A 5 -17.57 55.35 31.46
CA ILE A 5 -17.85 54.62 30.22
C ILE A 5 -16.64 53.74 29.84
N LEU A 6 -15.42 54.27 30.01
CA LEU A 6 -14.19 53.53 29.73
C LEU A 6 -14.03 52.31 30.66
N ILE A 7 -14.30 52.49 31.96
CA ILE A 7 -14.23 51.40 32.95
C ILE A 7 -15.28 50.33 32.64
N GLN A 8 -16.50 50.74 32.31
CA GLN A 8 -17.57 49.80 31.99
C GLN A 8 -17.27 49.00 30.72
N LEU A 9 -16.72 49.65 29.69
CA LEU A 9 -16.23 48.97 28.48
C LEU A 9 -15.13 47.95 28.80
N ALA A 10 -14.18 48.29 29.68
CA ALA A 10 -13.11 47.38 30.08
C ALA A 10 -13.65 46.13 30.81
N VAL A 11 -14.67 46.32 31.67
CA VAL A 11 -15.34 45.22 32.38
C VAL A 11 -16.09 44.31 31.40
N ASP A 12 -16.81 44.87 30.43
CA ASP A 12 -17.54 44.10 29.42
C ASP A 12 -16.59 43.28 28.53
N VAL A 13 -15.48 43.87 28.10
CA VAL A 13 -14.44 43.17 27.32
C VAL A 13 -13.82 42.03 28.14
N LEU A 14 -13.56 42.26 29.43
CA LEU A 14 -13.01 41.23 30.31
C LEU A 14 -13.99 40.06 30.51
N LEU A 15 -15.27 40.36 30.75
CA LEU A 15 -16.33 39.35 30.86
C LEU A 15 -16.47 38.56 29.56
N PHE A 16 -16.45 39.24 28.41
CA PHE A 16 -16.52 38.60 27.10
C PHE A 16 -15.33 37.66 26.85
N ALA A 17 -14.12 38.07 27.23
CA ALA A 17 -12.93 37.23 27.14
C ALA A 17 -13.04 35.97 28.01
N ILE A 18 -13.56 36.09 29.24
CA ILE A 18 -13.79 34.95 30.13
C ILE A 18 -14.80 33.97 29.51
N VAL A 19 -15.90 34.49 28.94
CA VAL A 19 -16.91 33.66 28.25
C VAL A 19 -16.30 32.92 27.06
N ILE A 20 -15.49 33.60 26.23
CA ILE A 20 -14.79 32.95 25.11
C ILE A 20 -13.87 31.83 25.60
N ILE A 21 -13.05 32.09 26.62
CA ILE A 21 -12.14 31.09 27.18
C ILE A 21 -12.95 29.89 27.71
N TYR A 22 -14.08 30.14 28.36
CA TYR A 22 -14.96 29.10 28.89
C TYR A 22 -15.53 28.22 27.76
N VAL A 23 -16.05 28.83 26.69
CA VAL A 23 -16.59 28.11 25.52
C VAL A 23 -15.50 27.30 24.80
N ILE A 24 -14.31 27.88 24.61
CA ILE A 24 -13.19 27.16 23.98
C ILE A 24 -12.72 26.00 24.86
N ARG A 25 -12.66 26.20 26.18
CA ARG A 25 -12.24 25.17 27.13
C ARG A 25 -13.25 24.02 27.20
N ASP A 26 -14.55 24.31 27.19
CA ASP A 26 -15.60 23.29 27.18
C ASP A 26 -15.65 22.54 25.84
N GLY A 27 -15.47 23.26 24.71
CA GLY A 27 -15.37 22.66 23.38
C GLY A 27 -14.15 21.75 23.17
N LYS A 28 -12.97 22.16 23.67
CA LYS A 28 -11.75 21.34 23.61
C LYS A 28 -11.82 20.11 24.51
N SER A 29 -12.46 20.21 25.68
CA SER A 29 -12.56 19.09 26.62
C SER A 29 -13.40 17.95 26.04
N LYS A 30 -14.49 18.27 25.32
CA LYS A 30 -15.33 17.26 24.67
C LYS A 30 -14.67 16.65 23.43
N ALA A 31 -14.09 17.46 22.56
CA ALA A 31 -13.41 16.96 21.36
C ALA A 31 -12.18 16.10 21.69
N MET A 32 -11.45 16.42 22.77
CA MET A 32 -10.27 15.66 23.19
C MET A 32 -10.64 14.36 23.92
N GLN A 33 -11.76 14.33 24.67
CA GLN A 33 -12.25 13.09 25.29
C GLN A 33 -12.69 12.06 24.25
N GLU A 34 -13.40 12.48 23.20
CA GLU A 34 -13.86 11.58 22.15
C GLU A 34 -12.67 11.03 21.35
N HIS A 35 -11.64 11.85 21.12
CA HIS A 35 -10.42 11.41 20.45
C HIS A 35 -9.59 10.43 21.30
N ASP A 36 -9.46 10.67 22.61
CA ASP A 36 -8.77 9.75 23.53
C ASP A 36 -9.54 8.43 23.70
N GLU A 37 -10.88 8.46 23.64
CA GLU A 37 -11.71 7.26 23.69
C GLU A 37 -11.63 6.44 22.40
N LEU A 38 -11.58 7.08 21.22
CA LEU A 38 -11.31 6.40 19.95
C LEU A 38 -9.90 5.78 19.92
N ILE A 39 -8.88 6.50 20.38
CA ILE A 39 -7.50 5.99 20.42
C ILE A 39 -7.44 4.78 21.37
N ARG A 40 -8.07 4.86 22.54
CA ARG A 40 -8.17 3.72 23.46
C ARG A 40 -8.99 2.57 22.92
N GLN A 41 -10.03 2.81 22.12
CA GLN A 41 -10.77 1.72 21.47
C GLN A 41 -9.96 1.07 20.36
N ILE A 42 -9.17 1.82 19.60
CA ILE A 42 -8.27 1.27 18.57
C ILE A 42 -7.13 0.49 19.23
N GLU A 43 -6.63 0.95 20.37
CA GLU A 43 -5.56 0.27 21.13
C GLU A 43 -6.06 -0.97 21.89
N ASN A 44 -7.33 -0.98 22.35
CA ASN A 44 -7.96 -2.14 23.00
C ASN A 44 -8.76 -3.04 22.04
N GLN A 45 -8.96 -2.65 20.78
CA GLN A 45 -9.39 -3.55 19.73
C GLN A 45 -8.20 -4.46 19.44
N THR A 46 -8.28 -5.63 20.07
CA THR A 46 -7.69 -6.93 19.76
C THR A 46 -6.60 -6.89 18.68
N PRO A 47 -5.37 -7.40 18.95
CA PRO A 47 -4.40 -7.63 17.88
C PRO A 47 -5.10 -8.37 16.73
N PRO A 48 -4.83 -8.00 15.46
CA PRO A 48 -5.53 -8.58 14.31
C PRO A 48 -5.57 -10.08 14.50
N SER A 49 -6.79 -10.64 14.57
CA SER A 49 -6.97 -12.07 14.82
C SER A 49 -6.14 -12.81 13.80
N GLN A 50 -5.46 -13.90 14.17
CA GLN A 50 -4.68 -14.68 13.20
C GLN A 50 -5.49 -15.02 11.94
N ALA A 51 -6.81 -15.17 12.09
CA ALA A 51 -7.75 -15.35 10.99
C ALA A 51 -7.80 -14.16 10.00
N ASP A 52 -7.70 -12.92 10.49
CA ASP A 52 -7.68 -11.71 9.66
C ASP A 52 -6.35 -11.60 8.90
N VAL A 53 -5.24 -11.97 9.55
CA VAL A 53 -3.91 -12.00 8.92
C VAL A 53 -3.84 -13.08 7.83
N GLU A 54 -4.44 -14.25 8.08
CA GLU A 54 -4.54 -15.33 7.08
C GLU A 54 -5.46 -14.95 5.91
N ALA A 55 -6.58 -14.28 6.17
CA ALA A 55 -7.48 -13.77 5.14
C ALA A 55 -6.77 -12.75 4.24
N ILE A 56 -6.03 -11.80 4.84
CA ILE A 56 -5.24 -10.80 4.10
C ILE A 56 -4.16 -11.48 3.26
N ASN A 57 -3.43 -12.46 3.80
CA ASN A 57 -2.43 -13.20 3.03
C ASN A 57 -3.04 -13.99 1.86
N THR A 58 -4.24 -14.56 2.06
CA THR A 58 -4.97 -15.26 1.01
C THR A 58 -5.37 -14.30 -0.11
N LEU A 59 -5.92 -13.13 0.23
CA LEU A 59 -6.25 -12.07 -0.72
C LEU A 59 -5.03 -11.58 -1.50
N MET A 60 -3.90 -11.38 -0.82
CA MET A 60 -2.65 -10.97 -1.48
C MET A 60 -2.13 -12.02 -2.46
N ASN A 61 -2.23 -13.30 -2.10
CA ASN A 61 -1.84 -14.41 -2.97
C ASN A 61 -2.77 -14.52 -4.20
N GLU A 62 -4.08 -14.31 -4.03
CA GLU A 62 -5.01 -14.26 -5.15
C GLU A 62 -4.74 -13.07 -6.07
N LEU A 63 -4.45 -11.90 -5.51
CA LEU A 63 -4.11 -10.71 -6.28
C LEU A 63 -2.82 -10.91 -7.09
N ALA A 64 -1.77 -11.47 -6.48
CA ALA A 64 -0.53 -11.80 -7.17
C ALA A 64 -0.77 -12.80 -8.31
N ARG A 65 -1.61 -13.81 -8.08
CA ARG A 65 -1.98 -14.80 -9.10
C ARG A 65 -2.79 -14.19 -10.24
N LEU A 66 -3.65 -13.23 -9.94
CA LEU A 66 -4.43 -12.50 -10.94
C LEU A 66 -3.54 -11.60 -11.79
N VAL A 67 -2.61 -10.88 -11.16
CA VAL A 67 -1.63 -10.03 -11.86
C VAL A 67 -0.75 -10.86 -12.78
N MET A 68 -0.20 -11.98 -12.33
CA MET A 68 0.58 -12.87 -13.20
C MET A 68 -0.23 -13.43 -14.38
N ARG A 69 -1.53 -13.73 -14.17
CA ARG A 69 -2.41 -14.15 -15.27
C ARG A 69 -2.66 -13.01 -16.24
N ALA A 70 -2.92 -11.80 -15.74
CA ALA A 70 -3.13 -10.62 -16.56
C ALA A 70 -1.87 -10.27 -17.37
N GLU A 71 -0.69 -10.33 -16.75
CA GLU A 71 0.60 -10.14 -17.39
C GLU A 71 0.84 -11.20 -18.47
N LYS A 72 0.59 -12.49 -18.18
CA LYS A 72 0.70 -13.56 -19.17
C LYS A 72 -0.27 -13.40 -20.35
N VAL A 73 -1.46 -12.84 -20.12
CA VAL A 73 -2.42 -12.52 -21.18
C VAL A 73 -1.95 -11.31 -21.98
N ALA A 74 -1.41 -10.28 -21.32
CA ALA A 74 -0.81 -9.13 -21.98
C ALA A 74 0.39 -9.53 -22.85
N ASP A 75 1.27 -10.39 -22.35
CA ASP A 75 2.40 -10.98 -23.09
C ASP A 75 1.94 -11.74 -24.33
N ARG A 76 0.82 -12.48 -24.23
CA ARG A 76 0.23 -13.20 -25.37
C ARG A 76 -0.47 -12.27 -26.35
N LEU A 77 -1.02 -11.15 -25.89
CA LEU A 77 -1.56 -10.09 -26.75
C LEU A 77 -0.44 -9.36 -27.48
N GLU A 78 0.67 -9.05 -26.81
CA GLU A 78 1.84 -8.41 -27.41
C GLU A 78 2.52 -9.32 -28.44
N LYS A 79 2.76 -10.59 -28.08
CA LYS A 79 3.32 -11.62 -28.99
C LYS A 79 2.32 -12.08 -30.06
N GLY A 80 1.02 -11.92 -29.80
CA GLY A 80 -0.05 -12.20 -30.75
C GLY A 80 -0.26 -11.07 -31.75
N ALA A 81 -0.12 -9.81 -31.33
CA ALA A 81 -0.20 -8.64 -32.18
C ALA A 81 0.98 -8.56 -33.16
N THR A 82 2.17 -9.00 -32.75
CA THR A 82 3.35 -9.10 -33.62
C THR A 82 3.23 -10.21 -34.68
N ASN A 83 2.50 -11.29 -34.40
CA ASN A 83 2.24 -12.36 -35.38
C ASN A 83 0.96 -12.16 -36.22
N ALA A 84 0.06 -11.25 -35.82
CA ALA A 84 -1.15 -10.91 -36.57
C ALA A 84 -0.90 -9.91 -37.71
N MET A 85 0.28 -9.28 -37.76
CA MET A 85 0.65 -8.30 -38.79
C MET A 85 1.28 -8.93 -40.05
N THR A 86 1.49 -10.25 -40.08
CA THR A 86 2.11 -10.99 -41.19
C THR A 86 1.26 -12.09 -41.80
N ALA A 87 -0.02 -12.21 -41.44
CA ALA A 87 -0.92 -13.20 -42.05
C ALA A 87 -2.08 -12.52 -42.77
N GLU A 88 -1.88 -12.30 -44.07
CA GLU A 88 -2.95 -12.23 -45.08
C GLU A 88 -3.86 -13.48 -45.03
N PRO A 89 -5.07 -13.41 -45.62
CA PRO A 89 -6.22 -14.22 -45.21
C PRO A 89 -6.36 -15.59 -45.88
N ALA A 90 -7.14 -16.44 -45.18
CA ALA A 90 -7.93 -17.58 -45.67
C ALA A 90 -7.22 -18.95 -45.84
N PRO A 91 -7.95 -20.10 -45.87
CA PRO A 91 -9.41 -20.27 -45.89
C PRO A 91 -9.98 -21.20 -44.81
N ALA A 92 -11.31 -21.12 -44.68
CA ALA A 92 -12.15 -22.04 -43.93
C ALA A 92 -11.90 -23.52 -44.29
N ARG A 93 -11.71 -24.37 -43.28
CA ARG A 93 -12.02 -25.81 -43.40
C ARG A 93 -12.75 -26.31 -42.17
N ALA A 94 -13.97 -26.74 -42.44
CA ALA A 94 -14.90 -27.39 -41.54
C ALA A 94 -14.40 -28.79 -41.14
N GLY A 95 -14.72 -29.16 -39.89
CA GLY A 95 -14.98 -30.53 -39.44
C GLY A 95 -13.76 -31.43 -39.24
N GLN A 96 -13.48 -31.79 -37.97
CA GLN A 96 -13.47 -33.19 -37.49
C GLN A 96 -13.04 -33.26 -36.02
N GLY A 97 -13.65 -34.20 -35.29
CA GLY A 97 -13.74 -34.25 -33.83
C GLY A 97 -12.44 -34.43 -33.06
N ALA A 98 -12.40 -33.80 -31.89
CA ALA A 98 -11.31 -33.83 -30.94
C ALA A 98 -11.33 -35.10 -30.06
N LYS A 99 -10.16 -35.74 -29.91
CA LYS A 99 -9.77 -36.51 -28.72
C LYS A 99 -8.32 -36.19 -28.34
N PRO A 100 -7.96 -36.34 -27.05
CA PRO A 100 -7.09 -35.40 -26.34
C PRO A 100 -5.61 -35.71 -26.48
N ALA A 101 -4.81 -34.65 -26.64
CA ALA A 101 -3.35 -34.70 -26.59
C ALA A 101 -2.84 -35.00 -25.16
N PRO A 102 -1.64 -35.59 -25.00
CA PRO A 102 -1.09 -35.97 -23.70
C PRO A 102 -0.86 -34.75 -22.82
N ILE A 103 -1.20 -34.86 -21.53
CA ILE A 103 -0.98 -33.82 -20.52
C ILE A 103 0.54 -33.56 -20.43
N PRO A 104 1.02 -32.33 -20.71
CA PRO A 104 2.43 -32.01 -20.50
C PRO A 104 2.77 -32.07 -19.00
N PRO A 105 3.97 -32.53 -18.62
CA PRO A 105 4.35 -32.64 -17.22
C PRO A 105 4.24 -31.27 -16.53
N ALA A 106 3.72 -31.27 -15.30
CA ALA A 106 3.57 -30.08 -14.50
C ALA A 106 4.92 -29.35 -14.39
N PRO A 107 4.97 -28.02 -14.60
CA PRO A 107 6.18 -27.26 -14.42
C PRO A 107 6.56 -27.34 -12.95
N VAL A 108 7.73 -27.91 -12.69
CA VAL A 108 8.37 -27.92 -11.38
C VAL A 108 8.59 -26.45 -11.00
N ASN A 109 7.82 -25.94 -10.03
CA ASN A 109 8.08 -24.64 -9.43
C ASN A 109 9.53 -24.66 -8.89
N PRO A 110 10.42 -23.74 -9.29
CA PRO A 110 11.64 -23.56 -8.53
C PRO A 110 11.23 -23.13 -7.11
N PRO A 111 11.85 -23.68 -6.06
CA PRO A 111 11.47 -23.39 -4.69
C PRO A 111 11.62 -21.89 -4.41
N GLN A 112 10.52 -21.24 -3.99
CA GLN A 112 10.56 -20.01 -3.22
C GLN A 112 11.26 -20.32 -1.90
N SER A 113 12.58 -20.31 -1.91
CA SER A 113 13.39 -20.49 -0.72
C SER A 113 14.47 -19.42 -0.73
N MET A 114 14.38 -18.53 0.26
CA MET A 114 15.47 -17.69 0.75
C MET A 114 15.85 -16.48 -0.13
N LEU A 115 14.97 -15.48 -0.20
CA LEU A 115 15.45 -14.11 -0.27
C LEU A 115 15.92 -13.75 1.14
N ASP A 116 17.19 -14.02 1.43
CA ASP A 116 17.80 -13.90 2.75
C ASP A 116 17.56 -12.51 3.34
N GLU A 117 17.17 -12.47 4.62
CA GLU A 117 17.02 -11.28 5.46
C GLU A 117 18.27 -10.36 5.42
N ASP A 118 19.43 -10.95 5.11
CA ASP A 118 20.69 -10.28 4.85
C ASP A 118 20.67 -9.32 3.65
N THR A 119 19.85 -9.60 2.65
CA THR A 119 19.73 -8.83 1.41
C THR A 119 19.05 -7.49 1.69
N TYR A 120 17.96 -7.51 2.43
CA TYR A 120 17.26 -6.30 2.90
C TYR A 120 18.11 -5.48 3.87
N THR A 121 18.84 -6.16 4.77
CA THR A 121 19.76 -5.50 5.71
C THR A 121 20.93 -4.82 5.00
N LYS A 122 21.49 -5.45 3.95
CA LYS A 122 22.53 -4.84 3.11
C LYS A 122 21.99 -3.66 2.31
N ALA A 123 20.78 -3.74 1.76
CA ALA A 123 20.13 -2.63 1.08
C ALA A 123 19.94 -1.43 2.01
N ALA A 124 19.44 -1.63 3.23
CA ALA A 124 19.28 -0.56 4.23
C ALA A 124 20.61 0.12 4.58
N LYS A 125 21.71 -0.65 4.71
CA LYS A 125 23.06 -0.09 4.93
C LYS A 125 23.55 0.76 3.76
N LEU A 126 23.23 0.40 2.52
CA LEU A 126 23.60 1.16 1.32
C LEU A 126 22.74 2.42 1.16
N ILE A 127 21.46 2.36 1.52
CA ILE A 127 20.57 3.52 1.56
C ILE A 127 21.10 4.54 2.57
N LYS A 128 21.52 4.09 3.77
CA LYS A 128 22.12 4.96 4.79
C LYS A 128 23.44 5.59 4.35
N LYS A 129 24.14 5.00 3.37
CA LYS A 129 25.36 5.56 2.75
C LYS A 129 25.05 6.57 1.63
N GLY A 130 23.78 6.81 1.30
CA GLY A 130 23.37 7.79 0.31
C GLY A 130 23.47 7.31 -1.14
N LEU A 131 23.55 6.00 -1.40
CA LEU A 131 23.56 5.47 -2.78
C LEU A 131 22.17 5.62 -3.44
N PRO A 132 22.12 5.76 -4.78
CA PRO A 132 20.86 5.79 -5.54
C PRO A 132 20.25 4.39 -5.66
N ASP A 133 18.91 4.33 -5.73
CA ASP A 133 18.15 3.08 -5.65
C ASP A 133 18.51 2.06 -6.75
N ASP A 134 18.82 2.55 -7.95
CA ASP A 134 19.23 1.72 -9.10
C ASP A 134 20.58 1.00 -8.88
N GLU A 135 21.51 1.65 -8.18
CA GLU A 135 22.81 1.03 -7.86
C GLU A 135 22.70 0.03 -6.72
N ILE A 136 21.84 0.31 -5.76
CA ILE A 136 21.55 -0.60 -4.64
C ILE A 136 20.88 -1.86 -5.20
N GLY A 137 19.85 -1.70 -6.04
CA GLY A 137 19.18 -2.84 -6.68
C GLY A 137 20.13 -3.74 -7.45
N LYS A 138 21.07 -3.16 -8.22
CA LYS A 138 22.13 -3.92 -8.91
C LYS A 138 23.11 -4.62 -7.98
N LYS A 139 23.44 -4.03 -6.83
CA LYS A 139 24.40 -4.60 -5.88
C LYS A 139 23.83 -5.69 -4.99
N VAL A 140 22.56 -5.57 -4.62
CA VAL A 140 21.91 -6.52 -3.71
C VAL A 140 20.94 -7.47 -4.43
N GLY A 141 20.73 -7.28 -5.73
CA GLY A 141 19.84 -8.12 -6.54
C GLY A 141 18.35 -7.84 -6.28
N LEU A 142 18.02 -6.65 -5.76
CA LEU A 142 16.63 -6.24 -5.55
C LEU A 142 16.10 -5.41 -6.74
N PRO A 143 14.82 -5.55 -7.06
CA PRO A 143 14.12 -4.62 -7.95
C PRO A 143 14.17 -3.17 -7.42
N PRO A 144 14.21 -2.15 -8.29
CA PRO A 144 14.23 -0.74 -7.88
C PRO A 144 13.06 -0.35 -6.98
N HIS A 145 11.89 -0.95 -7.19
CA HIS A 145 10.70 -0.68 -6.38
C HIS A 145 10.81 -1.20 -4.95
N GLU A 146 11.50 -2.32 -4.72
CA GLU A 146 11.73 -2.85 -3.37
C GLU A 146 12.74 -2.00 -2.59
N VAL A 147 13.80 -1.50 -3.26
CA VAL A 147 14.76 -0.58 -2.64
C VAL A 147 14.08 0.73 -2.22
N SER A 148 13.21 1.27 -3.08
CA SER A 148 12.42 2.47 -2.78
C SER A 148 11.51 2.26 -1.56
N LEU A 149 10.93 1.06 -1.41
CA LEU A 149 10.13 0.70 -0.24
C LEU A 149 10.98 0.69 1.04
N ILE A 150 12.18 0.10 1.00
CA ILE A 150 13.10 0.07 2.15
C ILE A 150 13.52 1.50 2.55
N ARG A 151 13.76 2.39 1.57
CA ARG A 151 14.12 3.79 1.84
C ARG A 151 13.00 4.52 2.56
N LYS A 152 11.74 4.33 2.14
CA LYS A 152 10.56 4.94 2.79
C LYS A 152 10.34 4.42 4.21
N MET A 153 10.70 3.17 4.49
CA MET A 153 10.61 2.60 5.84
C MET A 153 11.77 2.99 6.76
N ALA A 154 12.92 3.36 6.20
CA ALA A 154 14.14 3.71 6.93
C ALA A 154 14.30 5.21 7.23
N THR A 155 13.44 6.07 6.66
CA THR A 155 13.40 7.52 6.88
C THR A 155 12.31 7.86 7.89
#